data_AF-A0A376F332-F1
#
_entry.id   AF-A0A376F332-F1
#
_cell.length_a   1.000
_cell.length_b   1.000
_cell.length_c   1.000
_cell.angle_alpha   90.00
_cell.angle_beta   90.00
_cell.angle_gamma   90.00
#
_symmetry.space_group_name_H-M   'P 1'
#
loop_
_entity.id
_entity.type
_entity.pdbx_description
1 polymer ?
#
loop_
_entity_poly.entity_id
_entity_poly.type
_entity_poly.pdbx_seq_one_letter_code
_entity_poly.pdbx_strand_id
1 'polypeptide(L)'
;MRAAPIFPEYTVSWIEKEIDDLADRPGAGFAVSEENKRVLHEICPWWRGQTVQDRCYGMFTDEQKGLLETGIIKAEGNMTSGDAHLAVNFPLVLEKGLDGLRAKVAERRSRINLTVLEDLHGDQFLKAIDIVLEAVSLHIKRFADLAREMASTETRESRRDELLAMAENCDVIAHEPPKTFWQALQLCYFIQLILQIESNGHSVSFARMDQYLYPYYRRDVELNQSLDREHAIELLHSCWLKLLEVNKIRSGSHSKASAR
;
A
#
# COMPACT_ATOMS: atom_id res chain seq x y z
N MET A 1 -5.04 14.03 -10.10
CA MET A 1 -3.67 14.39 -9.68
C MET A 1 -3.00 13.13 -9.15
N ARG A 2 -1.75 12.81 -9.54
CA ARG A 2 -1.01 11.62 -9.08
C ARG A 2 0.08 12.00 -8.08
N ALA A 3 -0.27 12.07 -6.80
CA ALA A 3 0.67 12.44 -5.74
C ALA A 3 1.55 11.26 -5.31
N ALA A 4 2.76 11.55 -4.83
CA ALA A 4 3.65 10.59 -4.20
C ALA A 4 3.82 10.94 -2.72
N PRO A 5 3.51 10.02 -1.78
CA PRO A 5 3.79 10.24 -0.36
C PRO A 5 5.30 10.23 -0.07
N ILE A 6 5.68 10.79 1.09
CA ILE A 6 7.05 10.80 1.60
C ILE A 6 7.16 9.79 2.74
N PHE A 7 8.27 9.04 2.74
CA PHE A 7 8.56 7.98 3.70
C PHE A 7 9.93 8.23 4.35
N PRO A 8 9.98 9.14 5.35
CA PRO A 8 11.23 9.64 5.92
C PRO A 8 12.00 8.59 6.72
N GLU A 9 11.36 7.48 7.12
CA GLU A 9 11.96 6.36 7.85
C GLU A 9 13.05 5.65 7.05
N TYR A 10 12.97 5.67 5.71
CA TYR A 10 14.00 5.06 4.88
C TYR A 10 15.18 6.01 4.67
N THR A 11 14.91 7.28 4.37
CA THR A 11 15.92 8.31 4.19
C THR A 11 15.29 9.72 4.17
N VAL A 12 16.04 10.70 4.66
CA VAL A 12 15.76 12.13 4.45
C VAL A 12 16.87 12.86 3.70
N SER A 13 18.00 12.18 3.43
CA SER A 13 19.22 12.80 2.88
C SER A 13 19.02 13.42 1.50
N TRP A 14 18.36 12.71 0.59
CA TRP A 14 18.07 13.26 -0.75
C TRP A 14 16.92 14.26 -0.72
N ILE A 15 15.98 14.10 0.22
CA ILE A 15 14.83 15.00 0.36
C ILE A 15 15.36 16.40 0.69
N GLU A 16 16.17 16.52 1.75
CA GLU A 16 16.73 17.81 2.18
C GLU A 16 17.61 18.48 1.11
N LYS A 17 18.25 17.69 0.24
CA LYS A 17 19.11 18.19 -0.84
C LYS A 17 18.35 18.65 -2.07
N GLU A 18 17.22 18.03 -2.36
CA GLU A 18 16.52 18.21 -3.64
C GLU A 18 15.17 18.92 -3.50
N ILE A 19 14.64 19.11 -2.28
CA ILE A 19 13.26 19.57 -2.04
C ILE A 19 12.88 20.86 -2.78
N ASP A 20 13.83 21.79 -2.92
CA ASP A 20 13.62 23.05 -3.62
C ASP A 20 13.70 22.93 -5.15
N ASP A 21 14.38 21.90 -5.66
CA ASP A 21 14.69 21.69 -7.07
C ASP A 21 13.89 20.52 -7.69
N LEU A 22 12.93 19.94 -6.97
CA LEU A 22 12.20 18.74 -7.42
C LEU A 22 11.39 18.94 -8.70
N ALA A 23 10.88 20.15 -8.95
CA ALA A 23 9.98 20.43 -10.07
C ALA A 23 10.68 20.31 -11.44
N ASP A 24 11.93 20.76 -11.52
CA ASP A 24 12.66 20.90 -12.78
C ASP A 24 13.52 19.66 -13.14
N ARG A 25 13.37 18.56 -12.40
CA ARG A 25 14.17 17.34 -12.63
C ARG A 25 13.79 16.67 -13.95
N PRO A 26 14.74 16.49 -14.89
CA PRO A 26 14.46 15.85 -16.17
C PRO A 26 13.91 14.43 -16.00
N GLY A 27 12.69 14.18 -16.50
CA GLY A 27 12.03 12.86 -16.45
C GLY A 27 11.50 12.42 -15.08
N ALA A 28 11.65 13.25 -14.03
CA ALA A 28 11.23 12.91 -12.66
C ALA A 28 10.79 14.14 -11.83
N GLY A 29 10.22 15.13 -12.51
CA GLY A 29 9.72 16.38 -11.89
C GLY A 29 8.51 16.14 -10.99
N PHE A 30 8.54 16.68 -9.77
CA PHE A 30 7.40 16.69 -8.85
C PHE A 30 7.11 18.12 -8.37
N ALA A 31 5.86 18.54 -8.46
CA ALA A 31 5.43 19.79 -7.88
C ALA A 31 5.34 19.67 -6.35
N VAL A 32 5.99 20.57 -5.64
CA VAL A 32 5.93 20.65 -4.17
C VAL A 32 5.51 22.07 -3.79
N SER A 33 4.39 22.20 -3.08
CA SER A 33 3.94 23.50 -2.57
C SER A 33 4.88 24.00 -1.49
N GLU A 34 4.97 25.32 -1.32
CA GLU A 34 5.76 25.95 -0.25
C GLU A 34 5.34 25.46 1.14
N GLU A 35 4.05 25.17 1.35
CA GLU A 35 3.57 24.56 2.60
C GLU A 35 4.14 23.16 2.82
N ASN A 36 4.18 22.31 1.79
CA ASN A 36 4.76 20.98 1.91
C ASN A 36 6.27 21.03 2.14
N LYS A 37 6.98 21.99 1.53
CA LYS A 37 8.40 22.22 1.84
C LYS A 37 8.59 22.57 3.31
N ARG A 38 7.79 23.50 3.83
CA ARG A 38 7.82 23.89 5.26
C ARG A 38 7.60 22.69 6.18
N VAL A 39 6.56 21.88 5.92
CA VAL A 39 6.28 20.67 6.69
C VAL A 39 7.46 19.69 6.65
N LEU A 40 8.08 19.48 5.49
CA LEU A 40 9.23 18.58 5.37
C LEU A 40 10.48 19.12 6.07
N HIS A 41 10.72 20.43 6.06
CA HIS A 41 11.80 21.05 6.85
C HIS A 41 11.60 20.89 8.37
N GLU A 42 10.36 20.75 8.85
CA GLU A 42 10.06 20.45 10.25
C GLU A 42 10.23 18.95 10.57
N ILE A 43 9.85 18.06 9.65
CA ILE A 43 9.88 16.59 9.86
C ILE A 43 11.29 16.01 9.69
N CYS A 44 12.01 16.35 8.62
CA CYS A 44 13.29 15.74 8.26
C CYS A 44 14.34 15.80 9.39
N PRO A 45 14.50 16.90 10.13
CA PRO A 45 15.45 16.98 11.24
C PRO A 45 15.29 15.90 12.30
N TRP A 46 14.06 15.49 12.62
CA TRP A 46 13.80 14.46 13.62
C TRP A 46 14.34 13.09 13.19
N TRP A 47 14.29 12.79 11.89
CA TRP A 47 14.67 11.49 11.35
C TRP A 47 16.18 11.27 11.20
N ARG A 48 16.99 12.34 11.27
CA ARG A 48 18.45 12.24 11.09
C ARG A 48 19.08 11.24 12.07
N GLY A 49 19.86 10.30 11.56
CA GLY A 49 20.50 9.24 12.34
C GLY A 49 19.57 8.07 12.72
N GLN A 50 18.27 8.19 12.43
CA GLN A 50 17.27 7.16 12.71
C GLN A 50 16.82 6.41 11.45
N THR A 51 17.17 6.93 10.27
CA THR A 51 16.76 6.34 8.98
C THR A 51 17.50 5.04 8.66
N VAL A 52 16.90 4.22 7.80
CA VAL A 52 17.56 3.01 7.25
C VAL A 52 18.89 3.38 6.61
N GLN A 53 18.92 4.40 5.74
CA GLN A 53 20.15 4.83 5.08
C GLN A 53 21.23 5.25 6.09
N ASP A 54 20.91 6.09 7.07
CA ASP A 54 21.91 6.56 8.05
C ASP A 54 22.51 5.39 8.84
N ARG A 55 21.68 4.43 9.25
CA ARG A 55 22.13 3.25 9.99
C ARG A 55 22.94 2.29 9.11
N CYS A 56 22.62 2.15 7.82
CA CYS A 56 23.48 1.42 6.87
C CYS A 56 24.88 2.04 6.81
N TYR A 57 24.99 3.37 6.64
CA TYR A 57 26.27 4.07 6.61
C TYR A 57 27.02 4.04 7.94
N GLY A 58 26.30 3.92 9.07
CA GLY A 58 26.89 3.69 10.39
C GLY A 58 27.52 2.29 10.56
N MET A 59 27.14 1.32 9.73
CA MET A 59 27.65 -0.06 9.79
C MET A 59 28.64 -0.42 8.67
N PHE A 60 28.61 0.28 7.54
CA PHE A 60 29.53 0.00 6.43
C PHE A 60 30.99 0.25 6.81
N THR A 61 31.87 -0.65 6.35
CA THR A 61 33.32 -0.42 6.38
C THR A 61 33.70 0.71 5.42
N ASP A 62 34.89 1.30 5.60
CA ASP A 62 35.36 2.38 4.72
C ASP A 62 35.56 1.89 3.28
N GLU A 63 35.96 0.62 3.09
CA GLU A 63 36.01 -0.02 1.77
C GLU A 63 34.62 -0.07 1.11
N GLN A 64 33.59 -0.49 1.86
CA GLN A 64 32.22 -0.55 1.35
C GLN A 64 31.68 0.84 0.99
N LYS A 65 32.00 1.86 1.80
CA LYS A 65 31.65 3.25 1.48
C LYS A 65 32.34 3.71 0.21
N GLY A 66 33.63 3.43 0.05
CA GLY A 66 34.38 3.74 -1.18
C GLY A 66 33.79 3.06 -2.41
N LEU A 67 33.42 1.77 -2.31
CA LEU A 67 32.76 1.04 -3.40
C LEU A 67 31.44 1.69 -3.83
N LEU A 68 30.58 2.04 -2.87
CA LEU A 68 29.30 2.72 -3.15
C LEU A 68 29.51 4.10 -3.77
N GLU A 69 30.51 4.86 -3.31
CA GLU A 69 30.85 6.18 -3.84
C GLU A 69 31.28 6.12 -5.30
N THR A 70 32.06 5.12 -5.71
CA THR A 70 32.44 4.94 -7.12
C THR A 70 31.25 4.61 -8.03
N GLY A 71 30.18 4.05 -7.45
CA GLY A 71 29.02 3.54 -8.20
C GLY A 71 29.26 2.23 -8.95
N ILE A 72 30.40 1.54 -8.75
CA ILE A 72 30.66 0.21 -9.33
C ILE A 72 29.71 -0.86 -8.77
N ILE A 73 29.35 -0.73 -7.49
CA ILE A 73 28.27 -1.46 -6.83
C ILE A 73 27.27 -0.42 -6.33
N LYS A 74 25.98 -0.64 -6.60
CA LYS A 74 24.91 0.26 -6.16
C LYS A 74 23.85 -0.51 -5.39
N ALA A 75 23.52 -0.01 -4.20
CA ALA A 75 22.45 -0.50 -3.34
C ALA A 75 21.51 0.63 -2.88
N GLU A 76 21.50 1.77 -3.61
CA GLU A 76 20.72 2.97 -3.25
C GLU A 76 19.22 2.66 -3.14
N GLY A 77 18.69 1.78 -3.99
CA GLY A 77 17.29 1.36 -3.94
C GLY A 77 16.89 0.77 -2.58
N ASN A 78 17.71 -0.13 -2.03
CA ASN A 78 17.45 -0.83 -0.77
C ASN A 78 17.60 0.08 0.46
N MET A 79 18.49 1.07 0.39
CA MET A 79 18.71 2.01 1.50
C MET A 79 17.66 3.13 1.55
N THR A 80 16.99 3.43 0.43
CA THR A 80 16.07 4.57 0.30
C THR A 80 14.60 4.16 0.20
N SER A 81 14.32 2.87 0.31
CA SER A 81 12.99 2.29 0.14
C SER A 81 12.82 1.03 0.97
N GLY A 82 11.57 0.68 1.28
CA GLY A 82 11.23 -0.69 1.65
C GLY A 82 11.42 -1.65 0.47
N ASP A 83 11.53 -2.94 0.78
CA ASP A 83 11.79 -3.98 -0.24
C ASP A 83 10.60 -4.19 -1.18
N ALA A 84 9.47 -4.66 -0.63
CA ALA A 84 8.34 -5.22 -1.38
C ALA A 84 8.77 -6.38 -2.30
N HIS A 85 8.72 -6.22 -3.64
CA HIS A 85 9.10 -7.27 -4.60
C HIS A 85 8.49 -8.66 -4.32
N LEU A 86 7.20 -8.65 -4.01
CA LEU A 86 6.46 -9.85 -3.61
C LEU A 86 4.99 -9.77 -4.06
N ALA A 87 4.33 -10.91 -3.99
CA ALA A 87 2.88 -10.99 -4.00
C ALA A 87 2.42 -11.56 -2.65
N VAL A 88 1.48 -10.87 -2.01
CA VAL A 88 0.87 -11.36 -0.77
C VAL A 88 -0.13 -12.49 -1.07
N ASN A 89 -0.53 -13.22 -0.03
CA ASN A 89 -1.48 -14.33 -0.17
C ASN A 89 -2.92 -13.81 -0.29
N PHE A 90 -3.28 -13.27 -1.46
CA PHE A 90 -4.65 -12.84 -1.76
C PHE A 90 -5.70 -13.96 -1.57
N PRO A 91 -5.47 -15.23 -1.96
CA PRO A 91 -6.42 -16.31 -1.64
C PRO A 91 -6.75 -16.40 -0.16
N LEU A 92 -5.77 -16.27 0.75
CA LEU A 92 -6.01 -16.27 2.19
C LEU A 92 -6.88 -15.09 2.64
N VAL A 93 -6.61 -13.88 2.11
CA VAL A 93 -7.40 -12.69 2.40
C VAL A 93 -8.85 -12.87 1.94
N LEU A 94 -9.05 -13.36 0.72
CA LEU A 94 -10.38 -13.60 0.13
C LEU A 94 -11.15 -14.72 0.83
N GLU A 95 -10.46 -15.76 1.31
CA GLU A 95 -11.08 -16.87 2.04
C GLU A 95 -11.49 -16.47 3.46
N LYS A 96 -10.63 -15.73 4.17
CA LYS A 96 -10.82 -15.44 5.60
C LYS A 96 -11.53 -14.12 5.88
N GLY A 97 -11.42 -13.13 4.99
CA GLY A 97 -11.76 -11.75 5.33
C GLY A 97 -10.84 -11.20 6.44
N LEU A 98 -11.06 -9.94 6.82
CA LEU A 98 -10.23 -9.28 7.85
C LEU A 98 -10.50 -9.85 9.24
N ASP A 99 -11.76 -10.12 9.59
CA ASP A 99 -12.11 -10.71 10.89
C ASP A 99 -11.56 -12.14 11.03
N GLY A 100 -11.57 -12.93 9.95
CA GLY A 100 -10.97 -14.27 9.96
C GLY A 100 -9.45 -14.23 10.13
N LEU A 101 -8.77 -13.21 9.57
CA LEU A 101 -7.34 -12.99 9.81
C LEU A 101 -7.08 -12.59 11.27
N ARG A 102 -7.89 -11.69 11.86
CA ARG A 102 -7.78 -11.34 13.28
C ARG A 102 -8.02 -12.53 14.19
N ALA A 103 -9.02 -13.36 13.88
CA ALA A 103 -9.28 -14.60 14.62
C ALA A 103 -8.09 -15.57 14.57
N LYS A 104 -7.43 -15.70 13.41
CA LYS A 104 -6.19 -16.49 13.26
C LYS A 104 -5.05 -15.93 14.11
N VAL A 105 -4.91 -14.61 14.20
CA VAL A 105 -3.90 -13.96 15.06
C VAL A 105 -4.23 -14.20 16.53
N ALA A 106 -5.48 -14.00 16.94
CA ALA A 106 -5.93 -14.23 18.32
C ALA A 106 -5.68 -15.68 18.78
N GLU A 107 -5.96 -16.66 17.92
CA GLU A 107 -5.66 -18.07 18.18
C GLU A 107 -4.15 -18.33 18.31
N ARG A 108 -3.30 -17.68 17.50
CA ARG A 108 -1.85 -17.80 17.68
C ARG A 108 -1.38 -17.14 18.99
N ARG A 109 -1.96 -16.00 19.37
CA ARG A 109 -1.64 -15.29 20.62
C ARG A 109 -2.07 -16.06 21.87
N SER A 110 -3.16 -16.82 21.83
CA SER A 110 -3.58 -17.64 22.98
C SER A 110 -2.60 -18.77 23.35
N ARG A 111 -1.69 -19.11 22.43
CA ARG A 111 -0.63 -20.12 22.62
C ARG A 111 0.74 -19.54 23.00
N ILE A 112 0.81 -18.23 23.24
CA ILE A 112 2.04 -17.56 23.66
C ILE A 112 2.35 -17.87 25.13
N ASN A 113 3.60 -18.23 25.42
CA ASN A 113 4.14 -18.22 26.77
C ASN A 113 5.16 -17.08 26.93
N LEU A 114 4.79 -16.03 27.67
CA LEU A 114 5.64 -14.84 27.86
C LEU A 114 6.94 -15.10 28.62
N THR A 115 7.13 -16.27 29.23
CA THR A 115 8.42 -16.67 29.83
C THR A 115 9.37 -17.30 28.82
N VAL A 116 8.94 -17.51 27.57
CA VAL A 116 9.78 -17.97 26.46
C VAL A 116 10.18 -16.74 25.63
N LEU A 117 11.50 -16.51 25.50
CA LEU A 117 12.03 -15.28 24.87
C LEU A 117 11.51 -15.07 23.44
N GLU A 118 11.44 -16.14 22.65
CA GLU A 118 10.92 -16.08 21.27
C GLU A 118 9.43 -15.69 21.25
N ASP A 119 8.64 -16.22 22.18
CA ASP A 119 7.21 -15.90 22.31
C ASP A 119 6.99 -14.48 22.82
N LEU A 120 7.89 -13.91 23.63
CA LEU A 120 7.82 -12.51 24.03
C LEU A 120 7.91 -11.57 22.81
N HIS A 121 8.90 -11.80 21.93
CA HIS A 121 9.01 -11.04 20.67
C HIS A 121 7.85 -11.37 19.72
N GLY A 122 7.46 -12.64 19.65
CA GLY A 122 6.34 -13.12 18.85
C GLY A 122 5.02 -12.43 19.22
N ASP A 123 4.74 -12.24 20.51
CA ASP A 123 3.52 -11.56 20.96
C ASP A 123 3.48 -10.09 20.55
N GLN A 124 4.61 -9.37 20.61
CA GLN A 124 4.67 -7.98 20.14
C GLN A 124 4.39 -7.89 18.63
N PHE A 125 4.94 -8.81 17.85
CA PHE A 125 4.67 -8.88 16.41
C PHE A 125 3.21 -9.21 16.11
N LEU A 126 2.64 -10.21 16.79
CA LEU A 126 1.22 -10.58 16.62
C LEU A 126 0.27 -9.44 17.04
N LYS A 127 0.61 -8.71 18.10
CA LYS A 127 -0.12 -7.51 18.51
C LYS A 127 -0.08 -6.43 17.42
N ALA A 128 1.09 -6.18 16.82
CA ALA A 128 1.22 -5.22 15.73
C ALA A 128 0.35 -5.63 14.52
N ILE A 129 0.33 -6.92 14.17
CA ILE A 129 -0.54 -7.43 13.09
C ILE A 129 -2.02 -7.15 13.41
N ASP A 130 -2.49 -7.45 14.62
CA ASP A 130 -3.89 -7.23 14.99
C ASP A 130 -4.29 -5.74 14.92
N ILE A 131 -3.42 -4.84 15.38
CA ILE A 131 -3.62 -3.39 15.28
C ILE A 131 -3.75 -2.96 13.82
N VAL A 132 -2.89 -3.46 12.93
CA VAL A 132 -2.92 -3.10 11.50
C VAL A 132 -4.17 -3.67 10.84
N LEU A 133 -4.56 -4.92 11.11
CA LEU A 133 -5.78 -5.51 10.57
C LEU A 133 -7.02 -4.70 10.98
N GLU A 134 -7.09 -4.27 12.23
CA GLU A 134 -8.15 -3.37 12.69
C GLU A 134 -8.13 -2.01 11.97
N ALA A 135 -6.94 -1.41 11.81
CA ALA A 135 -6.79 -0.16 11.08
C ALA A 135 -7.24 -0.27 9.61
N VAL A 136 -6.97 -1.40 8.95
CA VAL A 136 -7.44 -1.70 7.59
C VAL A 136 -8.97 -1.76 7.55
N SER A 137 -9.61 -2.50 8.46
CA SER A 137 -11.07 -2.57 8.56
C SER A 137 -11.69 -1.19 8.74
N LEU A 138 -11.15 -0.38 9.66
CA LEU A 138 -11.59 0.98 9.91
C LEU A 138 -11.38 1.91 8.70
N HIS A 139 -10.27 1.74 7.97
CA HIS A 139 -9.98 2.50 6.76
C HIS A 139 -11.00 2.18 5.65
N ILE A 140 -11.35 0.91 5.45
CA ILE A 140 -12.39 0.50 4.51
C ILE A 140 -13.75 1.08 4.92
N LYS A 141 -14.13 1.03 6.20
CA LYS A 141 -15.37 1.65 6.70
C LYS A 141 -15.42 3.16 6.46
N ARG A 142 -14.29 3.85 6.60
CA ARG A 142 -14.21 5.29 6.29
C ARG A 142 -14.55 5.58 4.82
N PHE A 143 -14.19 4.71 3.89
CA PHE A 143 -14.61 4.83 2.49
C PHE A 143 -16.09 4.50 2.28
N ALA A 144 -16.65 3.55 3.05
CA ALA A 144 -18.08 3.29 3.04
C ALA A 144 -18.88 4.53 3.49
N ASP A 145 -18.46 5.15 4.59
CA ASP A 145 -19.10 6.36 5.14
C ASP A 145 -19.01 7.53 4.17
N LEU A 146 -17.83 7.75 3.58
CA LEU A 146 -17.64 8.78 2.54
C LEU A 146 -18.52 8.53 1.31
N ALA A 147 -18.63 7.29 0.85
CA ALA A 147 -19.47 6.95 -0.29
C ALA A 147 -20.96 7.24 -0.01
N ARG A 148 -21.45 6.95 1.21
CA ARG A 148 -22.82 7.31 1.63
C ARG A 148 -23.03 8.81 1.74
N GLU A 149 -22.04 9.54 2.29
CA GLU A 149 -22.08 11.00 2.35
C GLU A 149 -22.21 11.60 0.95
N MET A 150 -21.36 11.16 0.02
CA MET A 150 -21.40 11.61 -1.37
C MET A 150 -22.73 11.24 -2.04
N ALA A 151 -23.26 10.04 -1.80
CA ALA A 151 -24.54 9.61 -2.34
C ALA A 151 -25.70 10.49 -1.88
N SER A 152 -25.67 11.01 -0.63
CA SER A 152 -26.73 11.86 -0.09
C SER A 152 -26.88 13.20 -0.82
N THR A 153 -25.82 13.65 -1.50
CA THR A 153 -25.78 14.92 -2.25
C THR A 153 -25.71 14.74 -3.77
N GLU A 154 -25.61 13.50 -4.26
CA GLU A 154 -25.51 13.21 -5.69
C GLU A 154 -26.89 13.32 -6.36
N THR A 155 -26.95 14.07 -7.45
CA THR A 155 -28.20 14.37 -8.15
C THR A 155 -28.50 13.36 -9.26
N ARG A 156 -27.48 12.67 -9.78
CA ARG A 156 -27.65 11.64 -10.81
C ARG A 156 -27.96 10.31 -10.15
N GLU A 157 -29.16 9.80 -10.40
CA GLU A 157 -29.66 8.54 -9.84
C GLU A 157 -28.69 7.36 -10.04
N SER A 158 -28.20 7.14 -11.27
CA SER A 158 -27.25 6.04 -11.53
C SER A 158 -25.98 6.14 -10.69
N ARG A 159 -25.41 7.34 -10.53
CA ARG A 159 -24.20 7.54 -9.74
C ARG A 159 -24.45 7.41 -8.24
N ARG A 160 -25.61 7.87 -7.77
CA ARG A 160 -26.03 7.68 -6.38
C ARG A 160 -26.11 6.18 -6.06
N ASP A 161 -26.71 5.40 -6.93
CA ASP A 161 -26.88 3.96 -6.74
C ASP A 161 -25.51 3.22 -6.79
N GLU A 162 -24.59 3.64 -7.68
CA GLU A 162 -23.20 3.17 -7.66
C GLU A 162 -22.49 3.47 -6.32
N LEU A 163 -22.65 4.68 -5.78
CA LEU A 163 -22.04 5.07 -4.50
C LEU A 163 -22.60 4.27 -3.32
N LEU A 164 -23.90 4.01 -3.32
CA LEU A 164 -24.54 3.15 -2.31
C LEU A 164 -24.03 1.71 -2.41
N ALA A 165 -23.92 1.16 -3.62
CA ALA A 165 -23.33 -0.17 -3.83
C ALA A 165 -21.86 -0.24 -3.40
N MET A 166 -21.07 0.82 -3.66
CA MET A 166 -19.70 0.93 -3.15
C MET A 166 -19.66 0.91 -1.62
N ALA A 167 -20.56 1.65 -0.96
CA ALA A 167 -20.66 1.67 0.49
C ALA A 167 -21.00 0.29 1.07
N GLU A 168 -22.02 -0.37 0.53
CA GLU A 168 -22.42 -1.72 0.94
C GLU A 168 -21.31 -2.74 0.72
N ASN A 169 -20.61 -2.68 -0.41
CA ASN A 169 -19.49 -3.57 -0.68
C ASN A 169 -18.34 -3.34 0.32
N CYS A 170 -18.00 -2.08 0.61
CA CYS A 170 -17.01 -1.74 1.62
C CYS A 170 -17.44 -2.22 3.01
N ASP A 171 -18.73 -2.15 3.34
CA ASP A 171 -19.23 -2.60 4.63
C ASP A 171 -18.97 -4.08 4.89
N VAL A 172 -19.19 -4.91 3.86
CA VAL A 172 -18.97 -6.35 3.91
C VAL A 172 -17.48 -6.64 4.05
N ILE A 173 -16.66 -6.16 3.11
CA ILE A 173 -15.23 -6.53 3.05
C ILE A 173 -14.38 -5.91 4.16
N ALA A 174 -14.92 -4.93 4.91
CA ALA A 174 -14.28 -4.42 6.12
C ALA A 174 -14.14 -5.50 7.21
N HIS A 175 -14.92 -6.58 7.14
CA HIS A 175 -14.95 -7.63 8.17
C HIS A 175 -14.99 -9.03 7.55
N GLU A 176 -15.97 -9.27 6.69
CA GLU A 176 -16.30 -10.59 6.15
C GLU A 176 -15.50 -10.94 4.89
N PRO A 177 -15.40 -12.24 4.55
CA PRO A 177 -14.99 -12.65 3.21
C PRO A 177 -15.90 -12.02 2.13
N PRO A 178 -15.35 -11.56 1.00
CA PRO A 178 -16.15 -11.03 -0.10
C PRO A 178 -17.10 -12.09 -0.65
N LYS A 179 -18.29 -11.67 -1.06
CA LYS A 179 -19.36 -12.53 -1.59
C LYS A 179 -19.61 -12.31 -3.06
N THR A 180 -19.12 -11.21 -3.66
CA THR A 180 -19.26 -10.89 -5.10
C THR A 180 -17.91 -10.65 -5.77
N PHE A 181 -17.85 -10.67 -7.09
CA PHE A 181 -16.67 -10.32 -7.88
C PHE A 181 -16.21 -8.89 -7.60
N TRP A 182 -17.17 -7.96 -7.49
CA TRP A 182 -16.86 -6.57 -7.15
C TRP A 182 -16.25 -6.45 -5.75
N GLN A 183 -16.84 -7.12 -4.74
CA GLN A 183 -16.28 -7.14 -3.38
C GLN A 183 -14.87 -7.75 -3.35
N ALA A 184 -14.65 -8.85 -4.06
CA ALA A 184 -13.34 -9.51 -4.12
C ALA A 184 -12.27 -8.62 -4.76
N LEU A 185 -12.59 -7.99 -5.91
CA LEU A 185 -11.69 -7.07 -6.58
C LEU A 185 -11.40 -5.83 -5.71
N GLN A 186 -12.43 -5.26 -5.06
CA GLN A 186 -12.28 -4.11 -4.17
C GLN A 186 -11.39 -4.42 -2.96
N LEU A 187 -11.55 -5.60 -2.34
CA LEU A 187 -10.69 -6.01 -1.22
C LEU A 187 -9.25 -6.24 -1.68
N CYS A 188 -9.03 -6.92 -2.81
CA CYS A 188 -7.70 -7.08 -3.40
C CYS A 188 -7.04 -5.71 -3.66
N TYR A 189 -7.78 -4.74 -4.20
CA TYR A 189 -7.27 -3.39 -4.41
C TYR A 189 -6.94 -2.68 -3.10
N PHE A 190 -7.78 -2.77 -2.07
CA PHE A 190 -7.47 -2.17 -0.76
C PHE A 190 -6.18 -2.70 -0.17
N ILE A 191 -5.96 -4.02 -0.22
CA ILE A 191 -4.70 -4.62 0.24
C ILE A 191 -3.52 -4.12 -0.61
N GLN A 192 -3.65 -4.12 -1.94
CA GLN A 192 -2.61 -3.61 -2.85
C GLN A 192 -2.25 -2.14 -2.58
N LEU A 193 -3.26 -1.30 -2.29
CA LEU A 193 -3.07 0.11 -1.97
C LEU A 193 -2.38 0.27 -0.61
N ILE A 194 -2.89 -0.38 0.43
CA ILE A 194 -2.41 -0.19 1.81
C ILE A 194 -0.98 -0.71 1.99
N LEU A 195 -0.60 -1.80 1.31
CA LEU A 195 0.80 -2.27 1.26
C LEU A 195 1.77 -1.19 0.75
N GLN A 196 1.29 -0.28 -0.10
CA GLN A 196 2.06 0.83 -0.65
C GLN A 196 1.84 2.16 0.11
N ILE A 197 0.97 2.15 1.14
CA ILE A 197 0.85 3.22 2.14
C ILE A 197 1.75 2.92 3.34
N GLU A 198 1.85 1.67 3.77
CA GLU A 198 2.73 1.27 4.89
C GLU A 198 4.22 1.30 4.54
N SER A 199 4.54 1.12 3.25
CA SER A 199 5.90 1.10 2.75
C SER A 199 5.97 1.69 1.34
N ASN A 200 7.04 2.40 1.02
CA ASN A 200 7.31 2.83 -0.35
C ASN A 200 7.96 1.75 -1.22
N GLY A 201 8.04 0.50 -0.75
CA GLY A 201 8.46 -0.62 -1.57
C GLY A 201 7.64 -0.72 -2.85
N HIS A 202 8.28 -1.13 -3.94
CA HIS A 202 7.63 -1.24 -5.24
C HIS A 202 7.69 -2.68 -5.76
N SER A 203 7.08 -2.93 -6.92
CA SER A 203 6.89 -4.29 -7.45
C SER A 203 5.99 -5.14 -6.55
N VAL A 204 5.10 -4.51 -5.76
CA VAL A 204 3.98 -5.17 -5.10
C VAL A 204 3.05 -5.69 -6.19
N SER A 205 2.87 -7.00 -6.26
CA SER A 205 2.27 -7.65 -7.42
C SER A 205 1.04 -8.47 -7.05
N PHE A 206 0.03 -8.48 -7.93
CA PHE A 206 -1.18 -9.27 -7.72
C PHE A 206 -1.01 -10.78 -7.91
N ALA A 207 0.14 -11.24 -8.40
CA ALA A 207 0.34 -12.61 -8.87
C ALA A 207 -0.75 -13.05 -9.88
N ARG A 208 -1.44 -14.17 -9.62
CA ARG A 208 -2.38 -14.80 -10.56
C ARG A 208 -3.82 -14.36 -10.29
N MET A 209 -4.11 -13.08 -10.53
CA MET A 209 -5.44 -12.49 -10.31
C MET A 209 -6.56 -13.22 -11.06
N ASP A 210 -6.26 -13.69 -12.27
CA ASP A 210 -7.14 -14.51 -13.08
C ASP A 210 -7.56 -15.81 -12.38
N GLN A 211 -6.73 -16.38 -11.52
CA GLN A 211 -7.04 -17.65 -10.85
C GLN A 211 -7.88 -17.46 -9.58
N TYR A 212 -7.46 -16.57 -8.68
CA TYR A 212 -8.15 -16.43 -7.39
C TYR A 212 -9.42 -15.56 -7.45
N LEU A 213 -9.61 -14.73 -8.48
CA LEU A 213 -10.88 -14.03 -8.71
C LEU A 213 -11.87 -14.82 -9.58
N TYR A 214 -11.42 -15.85 -10.32
CA TYR A 214 -12.29 -16.61 -11.21
C TYR A 214 -13.50 -17.26 -10.52
N PRO A 215 -13.41 -17.81 -9.29
CA PRO A 215 -14.60 -18.34 -8.62
C PRO A 215 -15.72 -17.31 -8.45
N TYR A 216 -15.36 -16.05 -8.19
CA TYR A 216 -16.31 -14.95 -8.06
C TYR A 216 -16.85 -14.51 -9.42
N TYR A 217 -15.96 -14.37 -10.42
CA TYR A 217 -16.36 -14.03 -11.79
C TYR A 217 -17.33 -15.06 -12.37
N ARG A 218 -16.97 -16.36 -12.31
CA ARG A 218 -17.79 -17.45 -12.81
C ARG A 218 -19.16 -17.47 -12.14
N ARG A 219 -19.21 -17.32 -10.83
CA ARG A 219 -20.48 -17.30 -10.10
C ARG A 219 -21.35 -16.12 -10.55
N ASP A 220 -20.80 -14.92 -10.60
CA ASP A 220 -21.61 -13.71 -10.81
C ASP A 220 -21.95 -13.46 -12.29
N VAL A 221 -21.06 -13.81 -13.21
CA VAL A 221 -21.18 -13.56 -14.66
C VAL A 221 -21.71 -14.77 -15.42
N GLU A 222 -21.17 -15.97 -15.17
CA GLU A 222 -21.49 -17.16 -15.98
C GLU A 222 -22.69 -17.94 -15.43
N LEU A 223 -22.79 -18.06 -14.10
CA LEU A 223 -23.80 -18.91 -13.45
C LEU A 223 -25.06 -18.14 -13.04
N ASN A 224 -24.89 -17.10 -12.22
CA ASN A 224 -26.01 -16.31 -11.68
C ASN A 224 -26.44 -15.19 -12.61
N GLN A 225 -25.55 -14.73 -13.49
CA GLN A 225 -25.76 -13.59 -14.39
C GLN A 225 -26.21 -12.32 -13.64
N SER A 226 -25.78 -12.17 -12.38
CA SER A 226 -26.02 -10.99 -11.54
C SER A 226 -25.08 -9.84 -11.88
N LEU A 227 -24.01 -10.11 -12.65
CA LEU A 227 -23.07 -9.12 -13.16
C LEU A 227 -22.87 -9.38 -14.66
N ASP A 228 -23.13 -8.38 -15.49
CA ASP A 228 -22.86 -8.48 -16.92
C ASP A 228 -21.34 -8.54 -17.19
N ARG A 229 -20.96 -9.22 -18.27
CA ARG A 229 -19.55 -9.36 -18.65
C ARG A 229 -18.88 -8.00 -18.91
N GLU A 230 -19.57 -7.06 -19.54
CA GLU A 230 -19.01 -5.74 -19.83
C GLU A 230 -18.85 -4.92 -18.54
N HIS A 231 -19.77 -5.05 -17.59
CA HIS A 231 -19.60 -4.46 -16.26
C HIS A 231 -18.41 -5.08 -15.51
N ALA A 232 -18.18 -6.39 -15.62
CA ALA A 232 -16.99 -7.02 -15.04
C ALA A 232 -15.68 -6.48 -15.66
N ILE A 233 -15.67 -6.22 -16.96
CA ILE A 233 -14.54 -5.57 -17.66
C ILE A 233 -14.34 -4.13 -17.16
N GLU A 234 -15.42 -3.37 -16.99
CA GLU A 234 -15.35 -2.00 -16.48
C GLU A 234 -14.81 -1.92 -15.04
N LEU A 235 -15.17 -2.89 -14.18
CA LEU A 235 -14.59 -3.02 -12.85
C LEU A 235 -13.08 -3.25 -12.92
N LEU A 236 -12.61 -4.08 -13.86
CA LEU A 236 -11.17 -4.30 -14.08
C LEU A 236 -10.50 -3.04 -14.62
N HIS A 237 -11.10 -2.33 -15.59
CA HIS A 237 -10.59 -1.05 -16.06
C HIS A 237 -10.44 -0.03 -14.93
N SER A 238 -11.44 0.03 -14.05
CA SER A 238 -11.40 0.88 -12.86
C SER A 238 -10.20 0.52 -11.99
N CYS A 239 -9.99 -0.78 -11.68
CA CYS A 239 -8.82 -1.24 -10.93
C CYS A 239 -7.51 -0.84 -11.63
N TRP A 240 -7.37 -1.03 -12.94
CA TRP A 240 -6.16 -0.65 -13.68
C TRP A 240 -5.86 0.84 -13.64
N LEU A 241 -6.89 1.69 -13.73
CA LEU A 241 -6.73 3.13 -13.53
C LEU A 241 -6.31 3.45 -12.09
N LYS A 242 -6.87 2.76 -11.08
CA LYS A 242 -6.46 2.93 -9.68
C LYS A 242 -5.01 2.49 -9.43
N LEU A 243 -4.52 1.45 -10.10
CA LEU A 243 -3.10 1.07 -10.03
C LEU A 243 -2.22 2.12 -10.68
N LEU A 244 -2.68 2.69 -11.79
CA LEU A 244 -1.98 3.81 -12.39
C LEU A 244 -1.93 5.00 -11.44
N GLU A 245 -2.92 5.27 -10.59
CA GLU A 245 -2.85 6.43 -9.69
C GLU A 245 -1.67 6.39 -8.70
N VAL A 246 -1.25 5.20 -8.26
CA VAL A 246 -0.14 5.02 -7.31
C VAL A 246 1.14 5.61 -7.90
N ASN A 247 1.83 6.42 -7.12
CA ASN A 247 3.06 7.08 -7.56
C ASN A 247 4.09 7.10 -6.43
N LYS A 248 5.37 7.12 -6.82
CA LYS A 248 6.51 7.10 -5.91
C LYS A 248 7.57 8.07 -6.39
N ILE A 249 8.01 8.93 -5.48
CA ILE A 249 9.15 9.80 -5.70
C ILE A 249 10.45 9.08 -5.33
N ARG A 250 11.53 9.38 -6.07
CA ARG A 250 12.89 8.86 -5.83
C ARG A 250 13.89 10.02 -5.96
N SER A 251 15.12 9.81 -5.46
CA SER A 251 16.24 10.75 -5.65
C SER A 251 16.57 10.96 -7.13
N GLY A 252 17.17 12.10 -7.45
CA GLY A 252 17.59 12.42 -8.82
C GLY A 252 18.66 11.45 -9.34
N SER A 253 19.57 11.00 -8.48
CA SER A 253 20.58 9.97 -8.78
C SER A 253 19.95 8.65 -9.18
N HIS A 254 18.98 8.17 -8.41
CA HIS A 254 18.31 6.91 -8.67
C HIS A 254 17.48 6.97 -9.97
N SER A 255 16.70 8.04 -10.16
CA SER A 255 15.90 8.22 -11.38
C SER A 255 16.76 8.22 -12.65
N LYS A 256 17.94 8.86 -12.63
CA LYS A 256 18.88 8.86 -13.77
C LYS A 256 19.50 7.50 -14.04
N ALA A 257 19.71 6.68 -12.99
CA ALA A 257 20.29 5.35 -13.14
C ALA A 257 19.28 4.33 -13.70
N SER A 258 18.00 4.45 -13.34
CA SER A 258 16.93 3.56 -13.81
C SER A 258 16.40 3.90 -15.20
N ALA A 259 16.63 5.12 -15.70
CA ALA A 259 16.21 5.57 -17.02
C ALA A 259 17.22 5.25 -18.15
N ARG A 260 18.32 4.55 -17.83
CA ARG A 260 19.35 4.13 -18.78
C ARG A 260 19.21 2.66 -19.14
#